data_AF-A0A6J8EXR5-F1
#
_entry.id   AF-A0A6J8EXR5-F1
#
_cell.length_a   1.000
_cell.length_b   1.000
_cell.length_c   1.000
_cell.angle_alpha   90.00
_cell.angle_beta   90.00
_cell.angle_gamma   90.00
#
_symmetry.space_group_name_H-M   'P 1'
#
loop_
_entity.id
_entity.type
_entity.pdbx_description
1 polymer ?
#
loop_
_entity_poly.entity_id
_entity_poly.type
_entity_poly.pdbx_seq_one_letter_code
_entity_poly.pdbx_strand_id
1 'polypeptide(L)'
;MESQQAKLRWPNNVANGMPTERGRGWPCGVHADWTELQNCVGKKMDRLEGLHRKRRLHYITILREPVIRYISEWKQVQRIEMTWPSSLFCDGRKASSKEVPSCYTGHKWKNITFENFNGCKSNLAINRQTRMLANLSLVNCYNTTGMNFEERQTKILKSALENLKNMAFFGLTEYQLETQLLFEMTFDIRFKHLFEQHTNTYADNAIYNLTEAQISKIKQLNDLDIKLYEFAKKIFFERLIIYKSSKGNNFNKILSD
;
A
#
# COMPACT_ATOMS: atom_id res chain seq x y z
N MET A 1 -12.68 7.61 5.12
CA MET A 1 -12.82 7.46 3.68
C MET A 1 -11.85 6.40 3.27
N GLU A 2 -12.40 5.20 3.15
CA GLU A 2 -11.70 3.99 2.73
C GLU A 2 -11.05 4.26 1.38
N SER A 3 -9.79 3.85 1.22
CA SER A 3 -9.25 3.60 -0.11
C SER A 3 -10.18 2.59 -0.76
N GLN A 4 -11.00 3.05 -1.71
CA GLN A 4 -11.88 2.18 -2.46
C GLN A 4 -11.01 1.14 -3.17
N GLN A 5 -11.07 -0.08 -2.68
CA GLN A 5 -10.45 -1.20 -3.35
C GLN A 5 -11.48 -1.73 -4.36
N ALA A 6 -11.14 -1.64 -5.64
CA ALA A 6 -11.97 -2.10 -6.74
C ALA A 6 -12.39 -3.57 -6.54
N LYS A 7 -13.70 -3.81 -6.54
CA LYS A 7 -14.33 -5.12 -6.35
C LYS A 7 -14.22 -5.93 -7.64
N LEU A 8 -13.14 -6.70 -7.76
CA LEU A 8 -12.89 -7.54 -8.93
C LEU A 8 -13.31 -8.98 -8.66
N ARG A 9 -14.40 -9.38 -9.31
CA ARG A 9 -15.00 -10.71 -9.20
C ARG A 9 -14.23 -11.67 -10.11
N TRP A 10 -13.34 -12.48 -9.54
CA TRP A 10 -12.75 -13.62 -10.24
C TRP A 10 -13.80 -14.74 -10.42
N PRO A 11 -13.75 -15.53 -11.51
CA PRO A 11 -14.76 -16.54 -11.80
C PRO A 11 -14.88 -17.58 -10.69
N ASN A 12 -16.13 -17.88 -10.35
CA ASN A 12 -16.67 -18.94 -9.50
C ASN A 12 -15.66 -20.06 -9.13
N ASN A 13 -15.16 -20.01 -7.88
CA ASN A 13 -14.82 -21.11 -6.97
C ASN A 13 -13.66 -20.84 -6.01
N VAL A 14 -13.07 -19.64 -5.99
CA VAL A 14 -12.08 -19.25 -4.98
C VAL A 14 -12.38 -17.85 -4.45
N ALA A 15 -13.27 -17.77 -3.46
CA ALA A 15 -13.70 -16.49 -2.89
C ALA A 15 -12.56 -15.69 -2.23
N ASN A 16 -12.35 -14.51 -2.81
CA ASN A 16 -12.15 -13.17 -2.23
C ASN A 16 -10.95 -12.89 -1.33
N GLY A 17 -10.04 -12.06 -1.85
CA GLY A 17 -9.29 -11.06 -1.10
C GLY A 17 -10.02 -9.71 -1.11
N MET A 18 -11.04 -9.58 -0.24
CA MET A 18 -11.54 -8.35 0.42
C MET A 18 -12.82 -8.69 1.21
N PRO A 19 -13.06 -8.02 2.35
CA PRO A 19 -13.98 -8.49 3.38
C PRO A 19 -15.42 -8.39 2.89
N THR A 20 -16.03 -9.54 2.62
CA THR A 20 -17.49 -9.65 2.70
C THR A 20 -17.86 -10.12 4.10
N GLU A 21 -18.92 -9.54 4.65
CA GLU A 21 -19.64 -9.84 5.90
C GLU A 21 -20.00 -11.34 6.10
N ARG A 22 -19.62 -12.20 5.16
CA ARG A 22 -19.58 -13.66 5.33
C ARG A 22 -18.19 -14.21 4.98
N GLY A 23 -17.30 -14.22 5.98
CA GLY A 23 -16.67 -15.48 6.38
C GLY A 23 -15.24 -15.81 5.94
N ARG A 24 -14.43 -14.89 5.41
CA ARG A 24 -12.96 -15.15 5.30
C ARG A 24 -12.17 -13.87 5.59
N GLY A 25 -11.66 -13.76 6.81
CA GLY A 25 -10.95 -12.57 7.33
C GLY A 25 -9.59 -12.31 6.66
N TRP A 26 -8.56 -12.06 7.46
CA TRP A 26 -7.22 -11.73 6.97
C TRP A 26 -6.29 -12.96 7.05
N PRO A 27 -6.30 -13.88 6.06
CA PRO A 27 -5.66 -15.19 6.20
C PRO A 27 -4.13 -15.12 6.35
N CYS A 28 -3.52 -14.04 5.88
CA CYS A 28 -2.08 -13.76 5.98
C CYS A 28 -1.76 -12.61 6.94
N GLY A 29 -2.74 -12.15 7.73
CA GLY A 29 -2.60 -10.99 8.59
C GLY A 29 -3.29 -9.75 8.04
N VAL A 30 -3.75 -8.88 8.95
CA VAL A 30 -4.37 -7.60 8.62
C VAL A 30 -3.31 -6.73 7.96
N HIS A 31 -3.61 -6.20 6.77
CA HIS A 31 -2.67 -5.43 5.96
C HIS A 31 -1.33 -6.16 5.74
N ALA A 32 -1.39 -7.47 5.43
CA ALA A 32 -0.20 -8.25 5.09
C ALA A 32 0.65 -7.55 4.02
N ASP A 33 1.93 -7.35 4.32
CA ASP A 33 2.86 -6.72 3.39
C ASP A 33 3.40 -7.68 2.32
N TRP A 34 4.24 -7.18 1.41
CA TRP A 34 4.84 -8.00 0.35
C TRP A 34 5.55 -9.23 0.92
N THR A 35 6.34 -9.05 1.98
CA THR A 35 7.11 -10.14 2.61
C THR A 35 6.17 -11.18 3.21
N GLU A 36 5.10 -10.75 3.89
CA GLU A 36 4.08 -11.62 4.47
C GLU A 36 3.31 -12.39 3.38
N LEU A 37 2.90 -11.70 2.32
CA LEU A 37 2.12 -12.28 1.23
C LEU A 37 2.91 -13.32 0.43
N GLN A 38 4.18 -13.05 0.11
CA GLN A 38 5.04 -14.01 -0.59
C GLN A 38 5.22 -15.30 0.21
N ASN A 39 5.30 -15.19 1.55
CA ASN A 39 5.52 -16.34 2.43
C ASN A 39 4.23 -17.09 2.82
N CYS A 40 3.06 -16.46 2.71
CA CYS A 40 1.80 -17.00 3.20
C CYS A 40 0.86 -17.51 2.10
N VAL A 41 0.65 -16.73 1.01
CA VAL A 41 -0.48 -16.94 0.08
C VAL A 41 -0.45 -18.34 -0.53
N GLY A 42 0.71 -18.78 -1.04
CA GLY A 42 0.84 -20.12 -1.66
C GLY A 42 0.43 -21.25 -0.71
N LYS A 43 0.98 -21.25 0.51
CA LYS A 43 0.67 -22.26 1.54
C LYS A 43 -0.80 -22.24 1.94
N LYS A 44 -1.42 -21.05 2.01
CA LYS A 44 -2.84 -20.95 2.38
C LYS A 44 -3.74 -21.46 1.27
N MET A 45 -3.42 -21.15 0.01
CA MET A 45 -4.15 -21.66 -1.15
C MET A 45 -4.08 -23.18 -1.25
N ASP A 46 -2.89 -23.76 -1.04
CA ASP A 46 -2.72 -25.22 -1.01
C ASP A 46 -3.58 -25.89 0.07
N ARG A 47 -3.63 -25.30 1.28
CA ARG A 47 -4.48 -25.82 2.37
C ARG A 47 -5.97 -25.71 2.06
N LEU A 48 -6.40 -24.67 1.36
CA LEU A 48 -7.80 -24.44 1.01
C LEU A 48 -8.27 -25.39 -0.11
N GLU A 49 -7.39 -25.68 -1.06
CA GLU A 49 -7.68 -26.55 -2.21
C GLU A 49 -7.37 -28.03 -1.93
N GLY A 50 -6.67 -28.34 -0.84
CA GLY A 50 -6.26 -29.70 -0.47
C GLY A 50 -5.17 -30.29 -1.36
N LEU A 51 -4.59 -29.50 -2.28
CA LEU A 51 -3.60 -29.93 -3.26
C LEU A 51 -2.54 -28.86 -3.47
N HIS A 52 -1.28 -29.28 -3.57
CA HIS A 52 -0.20 -28.39 -3.97
C HIS A 52 -0.23 -28.14 -5.48
N ARG A 53 -0.34 -26.88 -5.89
CA ARG A 53 -0.30 -26.49 -7.31
C ARG A 53 0.57 -25.25 -7.50
N LYS A 54 1.41 -25.27 -8.54
CA LYS A 54 2.11 -24.07 -9.00
C LYS A 54 1.06 -23.11 -9.60
N ARG A 55 0.84 -21.97 -8.94
CA ARG A 55 -0.12 -20.93 -9.35
C ARG A 55 0.63 -19.72 -9.89
N ARG A 56 0.08 -19.09 -10.93
CA ARG A 56 0.52 -17.75 -11.36
C ARG A 56 -0.27 -16.73 -10.56
N LEU A 57 0.37 -16.15 -9.54
CA LEU A 57 -0.24 -15.11 -8.71
C LEU A 57 0.01 -13.73 -9.33
N HIS A 58 -1.07 -12.97 -9.50
CA HIS A 58 -1.00 -11.59 -9.97
C HIS A 58 -1.16 -10.64 -8.78
N TYR A 59 -0.05 -10.06 -8.33
CA TYR A 59 -0.06 -9.08 -7.26
C TYR A 59 -0.45 -7.70 -7.82
N ILE A 60 -1.31 -7.01 -7.08
CA ILE A 60 -1.77 -5.66 -7.39
C ILE A 60 -1.72 -4.79 -6.14
N THR A 61 -1.58 -3.47 -6.30
CA THR A 61 -1.63 -2.51 -5.19
C THR A 61 -2.18 -1.15 -5.62
N ILE A 62 -2.46 -0.27 -4.66
CA ILE A 62 -2.81 1.13 -4.90
C ILE A 62 -1.92 1.99 -4.02
N LEU A 63 -1.30 3.01 -4.61
CA LEU A 63 -0.46 3.97 -3.91
C LEU A 63 -1.18 5.32 -3.77
N ARG A 64 -0.67 6.14 -2.86
CA ARG A 64 -1.14 7.50 -2.60
C ARG A 64 0.06 8.41 -2.40
N GLU A 65 -0.11 9.69 -2.73
CA GLU A 65 0.87 10.73 -2.48
C GLU A 65 1.29 10.67 -0.99
N PRO A 66 2.62 10.58 -0.70
CA PRO A 66 3.10 10.25 0.64
C PRO A 66 2.71 11.22 1.75
N VAL A 67 2.69 12.53 1.47
CA VAL A 67 2.35 13.55 2.48
C VAL A 67 0.88 13.41 2.87
N ILE A 68 -0.01 13.39 1.88
CA ILE A 68 -1.45 13.24 2.11
C ILE A 68 -1.77 11.88 2.73
N ARG A 69 -1.12 10.81 2.29
CA ARG A 69 -1.25 9.47 2.88
C ARG A 69 -0.87 9.48 4.37
N TYR A 70 0.25 10.10 4.72
CA TYR A 70 0.73 10.18 6.10
C TYR A 70 -0.23 10.99 6.99
N ILE A 71 -0.71 12.15 6.49
CA ILE A 71 -1.72 12.98 7.17
C ILE A 71 -3.02 12.18 7.37
N SER A 72 -3.46 11.43 6.35
CA SER A 72 -4.65 10.58 6.44
C SER A 72 -4.52 9.53 7.55
N GLU A 73 -3.36 8.90 7.68
CA GLU A 73 -3.09 7.90 8.72
C GLU A 73 -3.06 8.55 10.11
N TRP A 74 -2.39 9.70 10.25
CA TRP A 74 -2.41 10.48 11.50
C TRP A 74 -3.83 10.83 11.93
N LYS A 75 -4.64 11.41 11.04
CA LYS A 75 -6.03 11.78 11.35
C LYS A 75 -6.90 10.57 11.69
N GLN A 76 -6.64 9.44 11.04
CA GLN A 76 -7.32 8.21 11.37
C GLN A 76 -6.97 7.75 12.78
N VAL A 77 -5.69 7.66 13.13
CA VAL A 77 -5.23 7.30 14.49
C VAL A 77 -5.79 8.27 15.52
N GLN A 78 -5.79 9.57 15.23
CA GLN A 78 -6.36 10.61 16.09
C GLN A 78 -7.84 10.38 16.37
N ARG A 79 -8.63 9.97 15.37
CA ARG A 79 -10.08 9.79 15.50
C ARG A 79 -10.47 8.48 16.16
N ILE A 80 -9.82 7.37 15.79
CA ILE A 80 -10.20 6.03 16.25
C ILE A 80 -9.36 5.54 17.44
N GLU A 81 -8.35 6.32 17.84
CA GLU A 81 -7.42 6.07 18.94
C GLU A 81 -6.75 4.69 18.86
N MET A 82 -6.58 4.14 17.66
CA MET A 82 -6.09 2.77 17.46
C MET A 82 -5.23 2.70 16.20
N THR A 83 -4.15 1.93 16.28
CA THR A 83 -3.35 1.54 15.13
C THR A 83 -3.82 0.18 14.63
N TRP A 84 -3.70 -0.06 13.32
CA TRP A 84 -4.03 -1.37 12.76
C TRP A 84 -3.09 -2.45 13.31
N PRO A 85 -3.61 -3.59 13.79
CA PRO A 85 -2.77 -4.69 14.23
C PRO A 85 -2.08 -5.32 13.01
N SER A 86 -0.82 -4.96 12.74
CA SER A 86 -0.01 -5.66 11.74
C SER A 86 0.72 -6.83 12.40
N SER A 87 0.76 -7.97 11.73
CA SER A 87 1.49 -9.14 12.21
C SER A 87 3.00 -8.94 12.21
N LEU A 88 3.52 -8.02 11.38
CA LEU A 88 4.94 -7.72 11.21
C LEU A 88 5.76 -9.01 11.07
N PHE A 89 5.25 -9.95 10.28
CA PHE A 89 5.82 -11.28 10.16
C PHE A 89 6.87 -11.32 9.04
N CYS A 90 8.07 -11.76 9.38
CA CYS A 90 9.18 -11.84 8.44
C CYS A 90 10.12 -12.98 8.88
N ASP A 91 10.63 -13.74 7.91
CA ASP A 91 11.50 -14.91 8.13
C ASP A 91 10.98 -15.89 9.19
N GLY A 92 9.67 -16.18 9.14
CA GLY A 92 9.06 -17.19 10.00
C GLY A 92 8.74 -16.74 11.44
N ARG A 93 8.98 -15.47 11.78
CA ARG A 93 8.67 -14.91 13.11
C ARG A 93 8.03 -13.53 13.05
N LYS A 94 7.37 -13.13 14.14
CA LYS A 94 6.89 -11.75 14.34
C LYS A 94 8.01 -10.85 14.83
N ALA A 95 7.94 -9.57 14.49
CA ALA A 95 8.79 -8.55 15.08
C ALA A 95 8.61 -8.49 16.61
N SER A 96 9.70 -8.39 17.34
CA SER A 96 9.70 -8.20 18.79
C SER A 96 9.47 -6.73 19.16
N SER A 97 9.02 -6.47 20.39
CA SER A 97 8.90 -5.10 20.92
C SER A 97 10.24 -4.36 21.04
N LYS A 98 11.38 -5.08 20.99
CA LYS A 98 12.72 -4.47 20.91
C LYS A 98 13.02 -3.95 19.50
N GLU A 99 12.59 -4.67 18.47
CA GLU A 99 12.78 -4.30 17.06
C GLU A 99 11.79 -3.21 16.63
N VAL A 100 10.54 -3.30 17.06
CA VAL A 100 9.50 -2.30 16.81
C VAL A 100 8.83 -1.92 18.13
N PRO A 101 9.41 -0.96 18.89
CA PRO A 101 8.80 -0.45 20.10
C PRO A 101 7.44 0.20 19.85
N SER A 102 6.52 0.09 20.81
CA SER A 102 5.22 0.76 20.72
C SER A 102 5.39 2.28 20.81
N CYS A 103 4.63 3.02 19.98
CA CYS A 103 4.56 4.48 20.07
C CYS A 103 3.61 5.00 21.15
N TYR A 104 2.87 4.11 21.81
CA TYR A 104 1.85 4.46 22.79
C TYR A 104 1.82 3.44 23.93
N THR A 105 1.32 3.89 25.08
CA THR A 105 1.12 3.06 26.26
C THR A 105 -0.29 2.43 26.25
N GLY A 106 -0.38 1.15 26.62
CA GLY A 106 -1.64 0.41 26.64
C GLY A 106 -2.16 0.02 25.26
N HIS A 107 -3.49 -0.04 25.10
CA HIS A 107 -4.14 -0.54 23.88
C HIS A 107 -4.50 0.53 22.85
N LYS A 108 -4.46 1.81 23.23
CA LYS A 108 -4.94 2.92 22.41
C LYS A 108 -3.93 4.05 22.34
N TRP A 109 -3.86 4.69 21.17
CA TRP A 109 -3.08 5.91 20.98
C TRP A 109 -3.98 7.14 21.17
N LYS A 110 -4.32 7.42 22.43
CA LYS A 110 -5.25 8.51 22.80
C LYS A 110 -4.61 9.89 22.68
N ASN A 111 -5.43 10.91 22.37
CA ASN A 111 -5.05 12.32 22.36
C ASN A 111 -3.76 12.63 21.58
N ILE A 112 -3.57 11.97 20.43
CA ILE A 112 -2.36 12.15 19.64
C ILE A 112 -2.32 13.53 18.96
N THR A 113 -1.30 14.30 19.32
CA THR A 113 -0.90 15.52 18.62
C THR A 113 -0.07 15.20 17.39
N PHE A 114 0.07 16.15 16.48
CA PHE A 114 0.92 16.00 15.30
C PHE A 114 2.39 15.74 15.68
N GLU A 115 2.86 16.45 16.71
CA GLU A 115 4.21 16.38 17.24
C GLU A 115 4.50 15.00 17.84
N ASN A 116 3.55 14.45 18.62
CA ASN A 116 3.70 13.12 19.21
C ASN A 116 3.69 12.02 18.14
N PHE A 117 2.87 12.16 17.09
CA PHE A 117 2.85 11.22 15.97
C PHE A 117 4.19 11.18 15.23
N ASN A 118 4.79 12.35 15.02
CA ASN A 118 6.07 12.49 14.31
C ASN A 118 7.29 12.20 15.19
N GLY A 119 7.16 12.35 16.52
CA GLY A 119 8.22 12.12 17.48
C GLY A 119 8.55 10.65 17.71
N CYS A 120 7.62 9.74 17.41
CA CYS A 120 7.86 8.32 17.56
C CYS A 120 8.72 7.75 16.41
N LYS A 121 9.97 7.38 16.72
CA LYS A 121 10.91 6.79 15.74
C LYS A 121 10.45 5.44 15.16
N SER A 122 9.66 4.67 15.90
CA SER A 122 9.12 3.37 15.47
C SER A 122 7.73 3.49 14.83
N ASN A 123 7.26 4.70 14.52
CA ASN A 123 5.96 4.89 13.89
C ASN A 123 5.92 4.23 12.51
N LEU A 124 5.09 3.20 12.37
CA LEU A 124 4.93 2.43 11.15
C LEU A 124 4.26 3.21 10.01
N ALA A 125 3.74 4.42 10.27
CA ALA A 125 3.31 5.33 9.23
C ALA A 125 4.50 5.88 8.41
N ILE A 126 5.70 5.94 8.98
CA ILE A 126 6.92 6.42 8.32
C ILE A 126 7.32 5.44 7.21
N ASN A 127 7.48 5.95 5.99
CA ASN A 127 7.89 5.18 4.81
C ASN A 127 7.09 3.87 4.63
N ARG A 128 5.77 3.94 4.93
CA ARG A 128 4.88 2.78 4.98
C ARG A 128 4.78 2.08 3.63
N GLN A 129 4.62 2.82 2.53
CA GLN A 129 4.43 2.22 1.21
C GLN A 129 5.69 1.46 0.78
N THR A 130 6.84 2.09 0.96
CA THR A 130 8.15 1.49 0.64
C THR A 130 8.41 0.27 1.49
N ARG A 131 8.21 0.36 2.82
CA ARG A 131 8.39 -0.78 3.72
C ARG A 131 7.47 -1.94 3.33
N MET A 132 6.20 -1.67 3.04
CA MET A 132 5.22 -2.71 2.76
C MET A 132 5.38 -3.34 1.36
N LEU A 133 6.04 -2.66 0.43
CA LEU A 133 6.32 -3.19 -0.90
C LEU A 133 7.69 -3.89 -1.00
N ALA A 134 8.59 -3.63 -0.06
CA ALA A 134 9.91 -4.24 -0.04
C ALA A 134 9.87 -5.70 0.45
N ASN A 135 10.85 -6.49 0.03
CA ASN A 135 11.20 -7.73 0.69
C ASN A 135 12.11 -7.43 1.90
N LEU A 136 11.53 -7.47 3.10
CA LEU A 136 12.22 -7.11 4.34
C LEU A 136 13.26 -8.16 4.78
N SER A 137 13.18 -9.39 4.29
CA SER A 137 14.20 -10.43 4.53
C SER A 137 15.58 -10.00 4.01
N LEU A 138 15.64 -9.13 2.99
CA LEU A 138 16.89 -8.59 2.44
C LEU A 138 17.64 -7.64 3.41
N VAL A 139 16.97 -7.21 4.48
CA VAL A 139 17.47 -6.21 5.44
C VAL A 139 17.28 -6.65 6.88
N ASN A 140 17.39 -7.96 7.14
CA ASN A 140 17.22 -8.56 8.46
C ASN A 140 15.87 -8.24 9.10
N CYS A 141 14.81 -8.18 8.29
CA CYS A 141 13.45 -7.88 8.72
C CYS A 141 13.38 -6.53 9.45
N TYR A 142 12.89 -6.54 10.70
CA TYR A 142 12.75 -5.35 11.55
C TYR A 142 13.97 -5.12 12.44
N ASN A 143 14.99 -5.99 12.39
CA ASN A 143 16.22 -5.77 13.12
C ASN A 143 17.09 -4.72 12.41
N THR A 144 17.22 -3.55 13.04
CA THR A 144 18.00 -2.42 12.50
C THR A 144 19.45 -2.41 12.96
N THR A 145 19.88 -3.30 13.87
CA THR A 145 21.26 -3.31 14.39
C THR A 145 22.25 -4.05 13.48
N GLY A 146 21.75 -4.93 12.61
CA GLY A 146 22.58 -5.78 11.76
C GLY A 146 23.05 -5.13 10.45
N MET A 147 22.76 -3.85 10.21
CA MET A 147 23.12 -3.14 8.97
C MET A 147 23.20 -1.63 9.21
N ASN A 148 24.05 -0.94 8.46
CA ASN A 148 24.07 0.51 8.44
C ASN A 148 22.71 1.07 7.98
N PHE A 149 22.28 2.19 8.56
CA PHE A 149 21.00 2.81 8.26
C PHE A 149 20.84 3.17 6.77
N GLU A 150 21.83 3.83 6.17
CA GLU A 150 21.77 4.27 4.77
C GLU A 150 21.74 3.09 3.79
N GLU A 151 22.56 2.07 4.07
CA GLU A 151 22.55 0.82 3.30
C GLU A 151 21.17 0.15 3.38
N ARG A 152 20.58 0.08 4.58
CA ARG A 152 19.26 -0.50 4.81
C ARG A 152 18.17 0.23 4.04
N GLN A 153 18.14 1.57 4.13
CA GLN A 153 17.17 2.39 3.42
C GLN A 153 17.28 2.22 1.89
N THR A 154 18.51 2.15 1.37
CA THR A 154 18.80 1.93 -0.05
C THR A 154 18.29 0.57 -0.53
N LYS A 155 18.54 -0.51 0.23
CA LYS A 155 18.05 -1.86 -0.10
C LYS A 155 16.53 -1.96 -0.06
N ILE A 156 15.89 -1.34 0.94
CA ILE A 156 14.42 -1.30 1.04
C ILE A 156 13.82 -0.59 -0.16
N LEU A 157 14.31 0.61 -0.51
CA LEU A 157 13.81 1.36 -1.65
C LEU A 157 14.00 0.57 -2.95
N LYS A 158 15.22 0.06 -3.21
CA LYS A 158 15.51 -0.73 -4.41
C LYS A 158 14.59 -1.94 -4.53
N SER A 159 14.35 -2.67 -3.44
CA SER A 159 13.43 -3.80 -3.44
C SER A 159 11.99 -3.38 -3.72
N ALA A 160 11.51 -2.28 -3.12
CA ALA A 160 10.15 -1.79 -3.32
C ALA A 160 9.92 -1.35 -4.78
N LEU A 161 10.87 -0.64 -5.38
CA LEU A 161 10.82 -0.21 -6.78
C LEU A 161 10.73 -1.41 -7.73
N GLU A 162 11.58 -2.42 -7.52
CA GLU A 162 11.61 -3.63 -8.34
C GLU A 162 10.31 -4.43 -8.20
N ASN A 163 9.84 -4.64 -6.96
CA ASN A 163 8.60 -5.35 -6.71
C ASN A 163 7.41 -4.64 -7.34
N LEU A 164 7.30 -3.31 -7.15
CA LEU A 164 6.22 -2.50 -7.75
C LEU A 164 6.24 -2.56 -9.28
N LYS A 165 7.43 -2.45 -9.89
CA LYS A 165 7.60 -2.54 -11.35
C LYS A 165 7.15 -3.91 -11.88
N ASN A 166 7.39 -4.98 -11.13
CA ASN A 166 7.04 -6.34 -11.53
C ASN A 166 5.62 -6.79 -11.12
N MET A 167 4.88 -5.97 -10.37
CA MET A 167 3.46 -6.24 -10.11
C MET A 167 2.66 -6.22 -11.41
N ALA A 168 1.62 -7.06 -11.45
CA ALA A 168 0.73 -7.13 -12.60
C ALA A 168 0.09 -5.77 -12.86
N PHE A 169 -0.34 -5.09 -11.79
CA PHE A 169 -0.96 -3.78 -11.86
C PHE A 169 -0.69 -2.98 -10.59
N PHE A 170 -0.62 -1.65 -10.71
CA PHE A 170 -0.80 -0.78 -9.55
C PHE A 170 -1.55 0.50 -9.96
N GLY A 171 -2.33 1.02 -9.02
CA GLY A 171 -3.10 2.26 -9.18
C GLY A 171 -2.53 3.41 -8.36
N LEU A 172 -2.99 4.63 -8.66
CA LEU A 172 -2.68 5.84 -7.90
C LEU A 172 -3.99 6.48 -7.46
N THR A 173 -4.10 6.81 -6.17
CA THR A 173 -5.33 7.30 -5.55
C THR A 173 -5.81 8.63 -6.16
N GLU A 174 -4.86 9.43 -6.64
CA GLU A 174 -5.03 10.75 -7.26
C GLU A 174 -5.52 10.68 -8.71
N TYR A 175 -5.55 9.47 -9.30
CA TYR A 175 -5.83 9.23 -10.72
C TYR A 175 -6.79 8.05 -10.87
N GLN A 176 -7.99 8.17 -10.31
CA GLN A 176 -8.97 7.07 -10.22
C GLN A 176 -9.43 6.58 -11.60
N LEU A 177 -9.74 7.49 -12.52
CA LEU A 177 -10.17 7.14 -13.87
C LEU A 177 -9.04 6.47 -14.65
N GLU A 178 -7.83 7.02 -14.61
CA GLU A 178 -6.66 6.42 -15.24
C GLU A 178 -6.32 5.06 -14.63
N THR A 179 -6.51 4.92 -13.30
CA THR A 179 -6.35 3.67 -12.57
C THR A 179 -7.35 2.63 -13.07
N GLN A 180 -8.61 3.00 -13.24
CA GLN A 180 -9.63 2.12 -13.82
C GLN A 180 -9.22 1.68 -15.23
N LEU A 181 -8.89 2.63 -16.11
CA LEU A 181 -8.50 2.34 -17.48
C LEU A 181 -7.33 1.36 -17.51
N LEU A 182 -6.24 1.68 -16.81
CA LEU A 182 -5.06 0.81 -16.76
C LEU A 182 -5.38 -0.57 -16.18
N PHE A 183 -6.31 -0.66 -15.22
CA PHE A 183 -6.75 -1.95 -14.65
C PHE A 183 -7.49 -2.78 -15.70
N GLU A 184 -8.53 -2.21 -16.31
CA GLU A 184 -9.35 -2.85 -17.35
C GLU A 184 -8.49 -3.42 -18.47
N MET A 185 -7.48 -2.65 -18.88
CA MET A 185 -6.53 -3.05 -19.90
C MET A 185 -5.60 -4.17 -19.47
N THR A 186 -5.11 -4.13 -18.24
CA THR A 186 -4.13 -5.11 -17.74
C THR A 186 -4.74 -6.51 -17.68
N PHE A 187 -6.04 -6.58 -17.35
CA PHE A 187 -6.74 -7.85 -17.14
C PHE A 187 -7.79 -8.18 -18.20
N ASP A 188 -7.93 -7.33 -19.22
CA ASP A 188 -8.94 -7.44 -20.29
C ASP A 188 -10.37 -7.62 -19.73
N ILE A 189 -10.75 -6.71 -18.85
CA ILE A 189 -12.09 -6.65 -18.25
C ILE A 189 -12.66 -5.23 -18.34
N ARG A 190 -13.95 -5.05 -18.03
CA ARG A 190 -14.56 -3.72 -17.89
C ARG A 190 -15.37 -3.60 -16.61
N PHE A 191 -15.24 -2.46 -15.94
CA PHE A 191 -16.11 -2.07 -14.85
C PHE A 191 -17.45 -1.57 -15.40
N LYS A 192 -18.51 -1.71 -14.60
CA LYS A 192 -19.86 -1.26 -14.97
C LYS A 192 -20.05 0.25 -14.89
N HIS A 193 -19.27 0.90 -14.03
CA HIS A 193 -19.36 2.32 -13.75
C HIS A 193 -17.95 2.90 -13.74
N LEU A 194 -17.83 4.14 -14.20
CA LEU A 194 -16.59 4.90 -14.12
C LEU A 194 -16.24 5.19 -12.66
N PHE A 195 -14.95 5.22 -12.36
CA PHE A 195 -14.46 5.60 -11.05
C PHE A 195 -14.56 7.13 -10.91
N GLU A 196 -15.04 7.57 -9.77
CA GLU A 196 -15.14 8.99 -9.44
C GLU A 196 -13.91 9.45 -8.66
N GLN A 197 -13.34 10.59 -9.06
CA GLN A 197 -12.26 11.19 -8.30
C GLN A 197 -12.83 11.93 -7.08
N HIS A 198 -12.54 11.42 -5.89
CA HIS A 198 -12.88 12.09 -4.65
C HIS A 198 -11.67 12.91 -4.16
N THR A 199 -11.70 14.21 -4.42
CA THR A 199 -10.64 15.18 -4.02
C THR A 199 -10.85 15.80 -2.65
N ASN A 200 -12.04 15.64 -2.05
CA ASN A 200 -12.38 16.20 -0.73
C ASN A 200 -12.20 15.17 0.38
N THR A 201 -10.97 14.65 0.57
CA THR A 201 -10.72 13.74 1.70
C THR A 201 -10.45 14.50 3.00
N TYR A 202 -10.61 13.84 4.15
CA TYR A 202 -10.24 14.40 5.46
C TYR A 202 -8.78 14.85 5.51
N ALA A 203 -7.89 14.16 4.77
CA ALA A 203 -6.48 14.53 4.69
C ALA A 203 -6.26 15.78 3.84
N ASP A 204 -7.00 15.91 2.73
CA ASP A 204 -6.94 17.08 1.85
C ASP A 204 -7.43 18.33 2.57
N ASN A 205 -8.41 18.22 3.48
CA ASN A 205 -8.80 19.34 4.32
C ASN A 205 -7.82 19.59 5.47
N ALA A 206 -7.21 18.53 6.02
CA ALA A 206 -6.30 18.64 7.15
C ALA A 206 -4.94 19.26 6.78
N ILE A 207 -4.49 19.15 5.53
CA ILE A 207 -3.22 19.73 5.09
C ILE A 207 -3.21 21.26 5.23
N TYR A 208 -4.35 21.93 5.01
CA TYR A 208 -4.47 23.39 5.14
C TYR A 208 -4.30 23.88 6.59
N ASN A 209 -4.42 23.00 7.57
CA ASN A 209 -4.20 23.30 8.98
C ASN A 209 -2.76 23.03 9.44
N LEU A 210 -1.85 22.64 8.53
CA LEU A 210 -0.46 22.36 8.83
C LEU A 210 0.44 23.49 8.34
N THR A 211 1.48 23.79 9.11
CA THR A 211 2.50 24.76 8.71
C THR A 211 3.47 24.15 7.69
N GLU A 212 4.17 25.01 6.93
CA GLU A 212 5.20 24.54 5.99
C GLU A 212 6.30 23.72 6.68
N ALA A 213 6.68 24.09 7.91
CA ALA A 213 7.64 23.33 8.71
C ALA A 213 7.13 21.93 9.04
N GLN A 214 5.84 21.80 9.37
CA GLN A 214 5.20 20.50 9.61
C GLN A 214 5.14 19.64 8.34
N ILE A 215 4.81 20.24 7.19
CA ILE A 215 4.82 19.55 5.89
C ILE A 215 6.24 19.10 5.51
N SER A 216 7.24 19.97 5.69
CA SER A 216 8.65 19.65 5.46
C SER A 216 9.10 18.48 6.33
N LYS A 217 8.67 18.45 7.61
CA LYS A 217 8.95 17.33 8.51
C LYS A 217 8.33 16.01 8.02
N ILE A 218 7.08 16.04 7.53
CA ILE A 218 6.45 14.84 6.95
C ILE A 218 7.25 14.34 5.75
N LYS A 219 7.68 15.24 4.86
CA LYS A 219 8.49 14.89 3.69
C LYS A 219 9.81 14.24 4.08
N GLN A 220 10.49 14.78 5.09
CA GLN A 220 11.73 14.20 5.62
C GLN A 220 11.53 12.79 6.20
N LEU A 221 10.43 12.58 6.93
CA LEU A 221 10.11 11.25 7.50
C LEU A 221 9.75 10.25 6.40
N ASN A 222 9.14 10.69 5.30
CA ASN A 222 8.63 9.84 4.23
C ASN A 222 9.47 9.94 2.94
N ASP A 223 10.77 10.15 3.07
CA ASP A 223 11.69 10.38 1.96
C ASP A 223 11.73 9.21 0.96
N LEU A 224 11.68 7.96 1.44
CA LEU A 224 11.63 6.79 0.58
C LEU A 224 10.28 6.65 -0.12
N ASP A 225 9.18 6.92 0.59
CA ASP A 225 7.85 6.90 -0.01
C ASP A 225 7.72 7.96 -1.10
N ILE A 226 8.35 9.13 -0.95
CA ILE A 226 8.41 10.17 -2.00
C ILE A 226 9.15 9.65 -3.23
N LYS A 227 10.36 9.11 -3.06
CA LYS A 227 11.15 8.53 -4.17
C LYS A 227 10.38 7.38 -4.87
N LEU A 228 9.73 6.52 -4.09
CA LEU A 228 8.89 5.44 -4.60
C LEU A 228 7.70 5.98 -5.39
N TYR A 229 7.00 6.98 -4.86
CA TYR A 229 5.80 7.53 -5.49
C TYR A 229 6.13 8.29 -6.78
N GLU A 230 7.23 9.05 -6.83
CA GLU A 230 7.72 9.70 -8.05
C GLU A 230 8.02 8.67 -9.15
N PHE A 231 8.72 7.58 -8.81
CA PHE A 231 8.97 6.47 -9.71
C PHE A 231 7.67 5.78 -10.16
N ALA A 232 6.76 5.50 -9.22
CA ALA A 232 5.48 4.88 -9.50
C ALA A 232 4.65 5.72 -10.47
N LYS A 233 4.59 7.03 -10.25
CA LYS A 233 3.89 7.99 -11.10
C LYS A 233 4.45 8.00 -12.52
N LYS A 234 5.77 8.02 -12.66
CA LYS A 234 6.42 7.92 -13.98
C LYS A 234 6.01 6.66 -14.73
N ILE A 235 6.19 5.48 -14.11
CA ILE A 235 5.87 4.20 -14.76
C ILE A 235 4.37 4.05 -15.04
N PHE A 236 3.51 4.54 -14.13
CA PHE A 236 2.07 4.51 -14.29
C PHE A 236 1.63 5.24 -15.57
N PHE A 237 2.13 6.48 -15.77
CA PHE A 237 1.81 7.25 -16.97
C PHE A 237 2.49 6.71 -18.22
N GLU A 238 3.69 6.16 -18.14
CA GLU A 238 4.33 5.45 -19.26
C GLU A 238 3.47 4.26 -19.72
N ARG A 239 2.98 3.43 -18.80
CA ARG A 239 2.08 2.30 -19.12
C ARG A 239 0.77 2.79 -19.77
N LEU A 240 0.21 3.89 -19.26
CA LEU A 240 -1.01 4.47 -19.82
C LEU A 240 -0.79 5.03 -21.23
N ILE A 241 0.36 5.68 -21.50
CA ILE A 241 0.72 6.21 -22.82
C ILE A 241 0.91 5.08 -23.83
N ILE A 242 1.69 4.05 -23.49
CA ILE A 242 1.94 2.88 -24.36
C ILE A 242 0.60 2.28 -24.79
N TYR A 243 -0.35 2.20 -23.87
CA TYR A 243 -1.69 1.73 -24.21
C TYR A 243 -2.44 2.66 -25.17
N LYS A 244 -2.51 3.96 -24.86
CA LYS A 244 -3.21 4.93 -25.73
C LYS A 244 -2.69 4.82 -27.16
N SER A 245 -1.38 4.68 -27.34
CA SER A 245 -0.75 4.47 -28.64
C SER A 245 -1.13 3.13 -29.30
N SER A 246 -1.27 2.05 -28.52
CA SER A 246 -1.64 0.72 -29.04
C SER A 246 -3.09 0.60 -29.53
N LYS A 247 -4.00 1.49 -29.09
CA LYS A 247 -5.44 1.46 -29.45
C LYS A 247 -5.87 2.48 -30.53
N GLY A 248 -4.98 3.39 -30.95
CA GLY A 248 -5.28 4.39 -31.99
C GLY A 248 -6.49 5.30 -31.66
N ASN A 249 -7.22 5.75 -32.69
CA ASN A 249 -8.37 6.69 -32.60
C ASN A 249 -9.58 6.19 -31.76
N ASN A 250 -9.58 4.94 -31.27
CA ASN A 250 -10.67 4.40 -30.45
C ASN A 250 -10.64 4.86 -28.99
N PHE A 251 -9.59 5.56 -28.55
CA PHE A 251 -9.47 6.03 -27.16
C PHE A 251 -10.49 7.13 -26.80
N ASN A 252 -10.77 8.06 -27.73
CA ASN A 252 -11.71 9.16 -27.48
C ASN A 252 -13.16 8.70 -27.35
N LYS A 253 -13.51 7.54 -27.91
CA LYS A 253 -14.85 6.93 -27.81
C LYS A 253 -15.11 6.29 -26.45
N ILE A 254 -14.05 5.84 -25.75
CA ILE A 254 -14.14 5.19 -24.43
C ILE A 254 -14.36 6.22 -23.31
N LEU A 255 -13.97 7.49 -23.53
CA LEU A 255 -14.17 8.59 -22.57
C LEU A 255 -15.49 9.36 -22.78
N SER A 256 -16.23 9.06 -23.86
CA SER A 256 -17.45 9.77 -24.26
C SER A 256 -18.74 8.97 -24.06
N ASP A 257 -18.63 7.70 -23.68
CA ASP A 257 -19.75 6.79 -23.36
C ASP A 257 -19.79 6.50 -21.85
#